data_AF-A0AAV4DRF6-F1
#
_entry.id   AF-A0AAV4DRF6-F1
#
_cell.length_a   1.000
_cell.length_b   1.000
_cell.length_c   1.000
_cell.angle_alpha   90.00
_cell.angle_beta   90.00
_cell.angle_gamma   90.00
#
_symmetry.space_group_name_H-M   'P 1'
#
loop_
_entity.id
_entity.type
_entity.pdbx_description
1 polymer ?
#
loop_
_entity_poly.entity_id
_entity_poly.type
_entity_poly.pdbx_seq_one_letter_code
_entity_poly.pdbx_strand_id
1 'polypeptide(L)'
;MVIIALCAANQTCLGLLWRLSAEQAKDYDKVKEALMKRYDLTEDGYRRKFRTCKSAEGESPDMFIVHIVTYFDRWIELSKTDKSYKKLKDLIVREQFMDACPEDLAASLREKDLPTLARVAK
;
A
#
# COMPACT_ATOMS: atom_id res chain seq x y z
N MET A 1 16.74 -3.11 15.72
CA MET A 1 17.87 -3.69 14.95
C MET A 1 17.64 -3.73 13.43
N VAL A 2 16.41 -3.79 12.91
CA VAL A 2 16.16 -3.80 11.44
C VAL A 2 16.39 -2.44 10.74
N ILE A 3 16.18 -1.31 11.44
CA ILE A 3 16.26 0.03 10.82
C ILE A 3 17.71 0.47 10.51
N ILE A 4 18.69 0.03 11.32
CA ILE A 4 20.11 0.34 11.06
C ILE A 4 20.61 -0.44 9.82
N ALA A 5 20.13 -1.67 9.61
CA ALA A 5 20.49 -2.47 8.45
C ALA A 5 19.95 -1.91 7.12
N LEU A 6 18.73 -1.35 7.12
CA LEU A 6 18.17 -0.69 5.93
C LEU A 6 18.88 0.63 5.59
N CYS A 7 19.33 1.38 6.60
CA CYS A 7 20.07 2.63 6.41
C CYS A 7 21.50 2.43 5.87
N ALA A 8 22.16 1.32 6.22
CA ALA A 8 23.53 1.05 5.76
C ALA A 8 23.61 0.62 4.28
N ALA A 9 22.51 0.13 3.71
CA ALA A 9 22.49 -0.42 2.35
C ALA A 9 22.05 0.57 1.25
N ASN A 10 21.48 1.74 1.57
CA ASN A 10 20.92 2.62 0.53
C ASN A 10 21.00 4.12 0.88
N GLN A 11 21.60 4.92 -0.02
CA GLN A 11 21.73 6.39 0.10
C GLN A 11 20.38 7.12 0.23
N THR A 12 19.27 6.43 -0.04
CA THR A 12 17.90 6.94 -0.01
C THR A 12 17.34 7.16 1.40
N CYS A 13 17.76 6.39 2.42
CA CYS A 13 17.25 6.57 3.80
C CYS A 13 17.65 7.93 4.40
N LEU A 14 18.87 8.40 4.16
CA LEU A 14 19.32 9.73 4.61
C LEU A 14 18.49 10.85 3.97
N GLY A 15 18.18 10.72 2.67
CA GLY A 15 17.25 11.59 1.93
C GLY A 15 15.87 11.76 2.57
N LEU A 16 15.40 10.76 3.32
CA LEU A 16 14.09 10.80 3.96
C LEU A 16 14.17 11.58 5.28
N LEU A 17 15.25 11.36 6.03
CA LEU A 17 15.50 12.02 7.31
C LEU A 17 15.67 13.53 7.13
N TRP A 18 16.28 14.00 6.04
CA TRP A 18 16.38 15.44 5.75
C TRP A 18 15.04 16.11 5.43
N ARG A 19 13.99 15.35 5.09
CA ARG A 19 12.63 15.90 4.85
C ARG A 19 11.78 15.96 6.12
N LEU A 20 12.25 15.36 7.21
CA LEU A 20 11.61 15.41 8.53
C LEU A 20 12.27 16.53 9.34
N SER A 21 11.49 17.24 10.17
CA SER A 21 12.07 18.18 11.14
C SER A 21 12.95 17.45 12.17
N ALA A 22 13.83 18.17 12.85
CA ALA A 22 14.70 17.58 13.88
C ALA A 22 13.91 16.91 15.02
N GLU A 23 12.69 17.39 15.30
CA GLU A 23 11.76 16.82 16.27
C GLU A 23 11.08 15.56 15.70
N GLN A 24 10.65 15.58 14.43
CA GLN A 24 10.03 14.43 13.77
C GLN A 24 11.02 13.27 13.56
N ALA A 25 12.31 13.58 13.33
CA ALA A 25 13.35 12.57 13.18
C ALA A 25 13.68 11.84 14.50
N LYS A 26 13.29 12.41 15.65
CA LYS A 26 13.42 11.77 16.97
C LYS A 26 12.24 10.86 17.32
N ASP A 27 11.12 11.02 16.61
CA ASP A 27 9.94 10.18 16.76
C ASP A 27 10.05 8.95 15.84
N TYR A 28 10.24 7.79 16.47
CA TYR A 28 10.37 6.51 15.78
C TYR A 28 9.17 6.19 14.88
N ASP A 29 7.95 6.48 15.35
CA ASP A 29 6.74 6.16 14.61
C ASP A 29 6.60 7.04 13.37
N LYS A 30 7.00 8.32 13.47
CA LYS A 30 7.05 9.23 12.31
C LYS A 30 8.09 8.80 11.28
N VAL A 31 9.28 8.40 11.72
CA VAL A 31 10.32 7.89 10.81
C VAL A 31 9.86 6.59 10.14
N LYS A 32 9.22 5.68 10.89
CA LYS A 32 8.65 4.43 10.37
C LYS A 32 7.55 4.69 9.33
N GLU A 33 6.63 5.60 9.61
CA GLU A 33 5.55 5.98 8.68
C GLU A 33 6.12 6.59 7.38
N ALA A 34 7.09 7.50 7.51
CA ALA A 34 7.74 8.11 6.36
C ALA A 34 8.51 7.09 5.52
N LEU A 35 9.18 6.12 6.15
CA LEU A 35 9.85 5.01 5.46
C LEU A 35 8.83 4.13 4.73
N MET A 36 7.75 3.74 5.40
CA MET A 36 6.69 2.94 4.80
C MET A 36 6.08 3.64 3.58
N LYS A 37 5.82 4.95 3.65
CA LYS A 37 5.35 5.75 2.51
C LYS A 37 6.36 5.78 1.37
N ARG A 38 7.64 6.01 1.66
CA ARG A 38 8.65 6.15 0.59
C ARG A 38 8.91 4.85 -0.17
N TYR A 39 8.84 3.71 0.51
CA TYR A 39 9.04 2.41 -0.13
C TYR A 39 7.73 1.79 -0.65
N ASP A 40 6.63 2.55 -0.64
CA ASP A 40 5.29 2.07 -1.00
C ASP A 40 4.96 0.76 -0.26
N LEU A 41 5.28 0.72 1.03
CA LEU A 41 4.95 -0.36 1.98
C LEU A 41 3.64 -0.04 2.71
N THR A 42 2.70 0.54 1.98
CA THR A 42 1.36 0.90 2.44
C THR A 42 0.33 0.04 1.70
N GLU A 43 -0.91 0.01 2.19
CA GLU A 43 -2.02 -0.66 1.51
C GLU A 43 -2.09 -0.26 0.02
N ASP A 44 -2.11 1.04 -0.26
CA ASP A 44 -2.14 1.58 -1.62
C ASP A 44 -0.88 1.27 -2.43
N GLY A 45 0.28 1.24 -1.79
CA GLY A 45 1.54 0.88 -2.44
C GLY A 45 1.53 -0.55 -2.95
N TYR A 46 1.09 -1.51 -2.12
CA TYR A 46 0.96 -2.91 -2.53
C TYR A 46 -0.19 -3.13 -3.51
N ARG A 47 -1.32 -2.42 -3.36
CA ARG A 47 -2.40 -2.41 -4.34
C ARG A 47 -1.91 -2.01 -5.73
N ARG A 48 -1.20 -0.89 -5.84
CA ARG A 48 -0.62 -0.44 -7.12
C ARG A 48 0.34 -1.48 -7.68
N LYS A 49 1.26 -2.00 -6.86
CA LYS A 49 2.20 -3.05 -7.29
C LYS A 49 1.46 -4.28 -7.83
N PHE A 50 0.40 -4.73 -7.18
CA PHE A 50 -0.43 -5.83 -7.67
C PHE A 50 -1.10 -5.51 -9.02
N ARG A 51 -1.70 -4.33 -9.18
CA ARG A 51 -2.41 -3.93 -10.41
C ARG A 51 -1.49 -3.65 -11.60
N THR A 52 -0.28 -3.15 -11.36
CA THR A 52 0.64 -2.70 -12.43
C THR A 52 1.84 -3.60 -12.62
N CYS A 53 1.96 -4.71 -11.86
CA CYS A 53 3.05 -5.65 -12.03
C CYS A 53 3.12 -6.20 -13.45
N LYS A 54 4.35 -6.37 -13.94
CA LYS A 54 4.69 -6.98 -15.23
C LYS A 54 5.88 -7.90 -15.01
N SER A 55 5.94 -8.98 -15.76
CA SER A 55 7.11 -9.87 -15.74
C SER A 55 8.36 -9.11 -16.18
N ALA A 56 9.45 -9.26 -15.45
CA ALA A 56 10.74 -8.71 -15.88
C ALA A 56 11.31 -9.51 -17.06
N GLU A 57 12.20 -8.88 -17.83
CA GLU A 57 12.91 -9.58 -18.91
C GLU A 57 13.73 -10.73 -18.34
N GLY A 58 13.48 -11.95 -18.82
CA GLY A 58 14.15 -13.17 -18.36
C GLY A 58 13.63 -13.74 -17.03
N GLU A 59 12.56 -13.18 -16.47
CA GLU A 59 11.93 -13.73 -15.25
C GLU A 59 11.18 -15.03 -15.56
N SER A 60 11.36 -16.05 -14.70
CA SER A 60 10.57 -17.27 -14.79
C SER A 60 9.09 -17.01 -14.44
N PRO A 61 8.13 -17.61 -15.15
CA PRO A 61 6.71 -17.51 -14.81
C PRO A 61 6.39 -17.82 -13.34
N ASP A 62 7.06 -18.80 -12.74
CA ASP A 62 6.86 -19.16 -11.32
C ASP A 62 7.22 -18.01 -10.38
N MET A 63 8.33 -17.32 -10.66
CA MET A 63 8.78 -16.16 -9.87
C MET A 63 7.82 -14.99 -10.01
N PHE A 64 7.31 -14.75 -11.22
CA PHE A 64 6.33 -13.70 -11.46
C PHE A 64 5.02 -13.97 -10.70
N ILE A 65 4.54 -15.23 -10.68
CA ILE A 65 3.37 -15.63 -9.89
C ILE A 65 3.62 -15.38 -8.40
N VAL A 66 4.79 -15.74 -7.87
CA VAL A 66 5.16 -15.47 -6.47
C VAL A 66 5.12 -13.97 -6.16
N HIS A 67 5.57 -13.11 -7.06
CA HIS A 67 5.48 -11.65 -6.89
C HIS A 67 4.03 -11.17 -6.81
N ILE A 68 3.18 -11.60 -7.75
CA ILE A 68 1.75 -11.26 -7.78
C ILE A 68 1.07 -11.65 -6.46
N VAL A 69 1.27 -12.90 -6.02
CA VAL A 69 0.68 -13.42 -4.79
C VAL A 69 1.18 -12.63 -3.58
N THR A 70 2.48 -12.34 -3.52
CA THR A 70 3.07 -11.56 -2.43
C THR A 70 2.46 -10.16 -2.34
N TYR A 71 2.28 -9.47 -3.47
CA TYR A 71 1.66 -8.15 -3.45
C TYR A 71 0.20 -8.20 -3.00
N PHE A 72 -0.55 -9.21 -3.45
CA PHE A 72 -1.94 -9.41 -3.05
C PHE A 72 -2.07 -9.70 -1.55
N ASP A 73 -1.27 -10.62 -1.02
CA ASP A 73 -1.28 -10.96 0.41
C ASP A 73 -0.92 -9.77 1.30
N ARG A 74 0.11 -9.01 0.91
CA ARG A 74 0.51 -7.80 1.65
C ARG A 74 -0.55 -6.70 1.58
N TRP A 75 -1.24 -6.56 0.45
CA TRP A 75 -2.35 -5.63 0.34
C TRP A 75 -3.51 -6.02 1.28
N ILE A 76 -3.87 -7.30 1.34
CA ILE A 76 -4.91 -7.79 2.27
C ILE A 76 -4.50 -7.56 3.73
N GLU A 77 -3.25 -7.89 4.08
CA GLU A 77 -2.73 -7.74 5.44
C GLU A 77 -2.78 -6.28 5.91
N LEU A 78 -2.34 -5.34 5.05
CA LEU A 78 -2.30 -3.92 5.38
C LEU A 78 -3.67 -3.24 5.36
N SER A 79 -4.61 -3.72 4.53
CA SER A 79 -6.01 -3.25 4.54
C SER A 79 -6.78 -3.72 5.77
N LYS A 80 -6.19 -4.60 6.60
CA LYS A 80 -6.84 -5.23 7.76
C LYS A 80 -8.15 -5.92 7.39
N THR A 81 -8.23 -6.41 6.15
CA THR A 81 -9.41 -7.10 5.63
C THR A 81 -9.35 -8.57 6.05
N ASP A 82 -10.42 -9.10 6.64
CA ASP A 82 -10.50 -10.53 6.94
C ASP A 82 -10.39 -11.36 5.66
N LYS A 83 -9.67 -12.48 5.71
CA LYS A 83 -9.49 -13.41 4.56
C LYS A 83 -10.75 -14.22 4.22
N SER A 84 -11.94 -13.71 4.53
CA SER A 84 -13.19 -14.31 4.10
C SER A 84 -13.51 -13.89 2.66
N TYR A 85 -14.04 -14.80 1.86
CA TYR A 85 -14.44 -14.50 0.47
C TYR A 85 -15.30 -13.24 0.37
N LYS A 86 -16.25 -13.05 1.30
CA LYS A 86 -17.13 -11.87 1.33
C LYS A 86 -16.36 -10.56 1.49
N LYS A 87 -15.38 -10.53 2.40
CA LYS A 87 -14.58 -9.34 2.69
C LYS A 87 -13.55 -9.05 1.60
N LEU A 88 -12.94 -10.08 1.03
CA LEU A 88 -12.06 -9.94 -0.13
C LEU A 88 -12.81 -9.43 -1.36
N LYS A 89 -14.02 -9.95 -1.63
CA LYS A 89 -14.88 -9.45 -2.69
C LYS A 89 -15.25 -7.97 -2.45
N ASP A 90 -15.57 -7.60 -1.21
CA ASP A 90 -15.87 -6.21 -0.85
C ASP A 90 -14.68 -5.28 -1.11
N LEU A 91 -13.48 -5.68 -0.69
CA LEU A 91 -12.23 -4.95 -0.91
C LEU A 91 -11.98 -4.68 -2.41
N ILE A 92 -12.05 -5.73 -3.24
CA ILE A 92 -11.73 -5.63 -4.68
C ILE A 92 -12.77 -4.79 -5.44
N VAL A 93 -14.06 -4.98 -5.15
CA VAL A 93 -15.11 -4.22 -5.84
C VAL A 93 -15.11 -2.76 -5.40
N ARG A 94 -14.85 -2.48 -4.11
CA ARG A 94 -14.75 -1.10 -3.61
C ARG A 94 -13.60 -0.38 -4.30
N GLU A 95 -12.46 -1.05 -4.40
CA GLU A 95 -11.29 -0.54 -5.07
C GLU A 95 -11.56 -0.22 -6.55
N GLN A 96 -12.14 -1.18 -7.29
CA GLN A 96 -12.52 -0.97 -8.69
C GLN A 96 -13.53 0.17 -8.87
N PHE A 97 -14.47 0.32 -7.95
CA PHE A 97 -15.43 1.42 -7.96
C PHE A 97 -14.72 2.76 -7.77
N MET A 98 -13.82 2.86 -6.78
CA MET A 98 -13.08 4.09 -6.50
C MET A 98 -12.19 4.52 -7.67
N ASP A 99 -11.62 3.57 -8.41
CA ASP A 99 -10.79 3.85 -9.59
C ASP A 99 -11.63 4.23 -10.84
N ALA A 100 -12.88 3.76 -10.94
CA ALA A 100 -13.76 4.02 -12.08
C ALA A 100 -14.66 5.25 -11.89
N CYS A 101 -14.73 5.81 -10.69
CA CYS A 101 -15.64 6.89 -10.34
C CYS A 101 -15.05 8.28 -10.65
N PRO A 102 -15.85 9.30 -11.00
CA PRO A 102 -15.36 10.67 -11.12
C PRO A 102 -14.65 11.15 -9.85
N GLU A 103 -13.58 11.93 -10.01
CA GLU A 103 -12.71 12.35 -8.90
C GLU A 103 -13.46 13.06 -7.77
N ASP A 104 -14.47 13.86 -8.10
CA ASP A 104 -15.31 14.58 -7.13
C ASP A 104 -16.07 13.61 -6.21
N LEU A 105 -16.61 12.52 -6.77
CA LEU A 105 -17.32 11.51 -5.98
C LEU A 105 -16.33 10.69 -5.15
N ALA A 106 -15.18 10.33 -5.72
CA ALA A 106 -14.14 9.61 -5.03
C ALA A 106 -13.56 10.41 -3.86
N ALA A 107 -13.41 11.73 -4.00
CA ALA A 107 -12.98 12.62 -2.92
C ALA A 107 -13.97 12.64 -1.75
N SER A 108 -15.26 12.84 -2.03
CA SER A 108 -16.32 12.79 -1.01
C SER A 108 -16.41 11.43 -0.29
N LEU A 109 -16.17 10.33 -1.00
CA LEU A 109 -16.21 8.99 -0.42
C LEU A 109 -14.98 8.68 0.44
N ARG A 110 -13.81 9.21 0.07
CA ARG A 110 -12.59 9.10 0.90
C ARG A 110 -12.73 9.85 2.22
N GLU A 111 -13.38 11.02 2.22
CA GLU A 111 -13.63 11.79 3.45
C GLU A 111 -14.57 11.09 4.42
N LYS A 112 -15.48 10.25 3.91
CA LYS A 112 -16.52 9.57 4.71
C LYS A 112 -16.07 8.24 5.32
N ASP A 113 -14.83 7.79 5.05
CA ASP A 113 -14.25 6.52 5.50
C ASP A 113 -15.26 5.36 5.53
N LEU A 114 -15.83 5.03 4.36
CA LEU A 114 -16.87 4.02 4.27
C LEU A 114 -16.24 2.61 4.16
N PRO A 115 -16.40 1.74 5.18
CA PRO A 115 -15.71 0.46 5.22
C PRO A 115 -16.45 -0.66 4.47
N THR A 116 -17.54 -0.37 3.74
CA THR A 116 -18.37 -1.43 3.13
C THR A 116 -19.13 -0.95 1.90
N LEU A 117 -19.18 -1.76 0.84
CA LEU A 117 -19.91 -1.48 -0.41
C LEU A 117 -21.38 -1.09 -0.20
N ALA A 118 -22.03 -1.68 0.80
CA ALA A 118 -23.44 -1.41 1.13
C ALA A 118 -23.71 0.08 1.46
N ARG A 119 -22.69 0.84 1.86
CA ARG A 119 -22.80 2.29 2.13
C ARG A 119 -22.41 3.15 0.93
N VAL A 120 -21.70 2.59 -0.04
CA VAL A 120 -21.31 3.28 -1.28
C VAL A 120 -22.48 3.35 -2.26
N ALA A 121 -23.39 2.36 -2.22
CA ALA A 121 -24.54 2.25 -3.13
C ALA A 121 -25.82 2.98 -2.66
N LYS A 122 -25.78 3.70 -1.52
CA LYS A 122 -26.90 4.48 -0.98
C LYS A 122 -26.58 5.96 -1.05
#